data_AF-A0A433BNW1-F1
#
_entry.id   AF-A0A433BNW1-F1
#
_cell.length_a   1.000
_cell.length_b   1.000
_cell.length_c   1.000
_cell.angle_alpha   90.00
_cell.angle_beta   90.00
_cell.angle_gamma   90.00
#
_symmetry.space_group_name_H-M   'P 1'
#
loop_
_entity.id
_entity.type
_entity.pdbx_description
1 polymer ?
#
loop_
_entity_poly.entity_id
_entity_poly.type
_entity_poly.pdbx_seq_one_letter_code
_entity_poly.pdbx_strand_id
1 'polypeptide(L)'
;MTRLPLHTLETAPEASRPLVQQALNNNGFLPNLIGVLANAPAALETYFTVSGLNARASLSLAEREVVQITAARLHGCEFCVAGHTSVALKKAAADLVWAASAKPNRSDRARVIHDLPMLLQHLRKGLAMLGVTGAPQEAHIKILSETLADAFLSKTEAIPQATIDAMAKRLTHLEDYVTEEGLDELPLDAESLEVMLGVDGASLTVVAGGGAQPSEDMLAWALELQTGLWFSLDHNGSVKQVQYAWRSDRRQLHLFAAMDGTSYLIQLRRLAAYLQAGLLVPQEEETLTLRATRDALAKLDANPERLLS
;
A
#
# COMPACT_ATOMS: atom_id res chain seq x y z
N MET A 1 21.96 12.56 -1.75
CA MET A 1 21.33 12.77 -3.07
C MET A 1 20.09 13.62 -2.86
N THR A 2 20.02 14.79 -3.47
CA THR A 2 18.85 15.69 -3.42
C THR A 2 17.66 14.99 -4.09
N ARG A 3 16.71 14.49 -3.30
CA ARG A 3 15.46 13.93 -3.81
C ARG A 3 14.56 15.10 -4.22
N LEU A 4 14.00 15.05 -5.43
CA LEU A 4 12.97 16.00 -5.84
C LEU A 4 11.79 15.92 -4.86
N PRO A 5 11.15 17.04 -4.49
CA PRO A 5 9.96 17.04 -3.64
C PRO A 5 8.87 16.15 -4.24
N LEU A 6 8.27 15.28 -3.43
CA LEU A 6 7.06 14.56 -3.81
C LEU A 6 5.84 15.40 -3.42
N HIS A 7 5.16 15.99 -4.40
CA HIS A 7 4.02 16.86 -4.14
C HIS A 7 2.72 16.07 -3.92
N THR A 8 1.90 16.61 -3.04
CA THR A 8 0.48 16.32 -2.83
C THR A 8 -0.37 17.39 -3.53
N LEU A 9 -1.71 17.29 -3.45
CA LEU A 9 -2.60 18.32 -3.96
C LEU A 9 -2.35 19.70 -3.31
N GLU A 10 -2.10 19.69 -2.00
CA GLU A 10 -1.92 20.90 -1.19
C GLU A 10 -0.57 21.57 -1.47
N THR A 11 0.47 20.75 -1.63
CA THR A 11 1.86 21.20 -1.76
C THR A 11 2.29 21.48 -3.21
N ALA A 12 1.55 20.95 -4.20
CA ALA A 12 1.85 21.16 -5.60
C ALA A 12 1.85 22.67 -5.96
N PRO A 13 2.77 23.12 -6.84
CA PRO A 13 2.75 24.47 -7.40
C PRO A 13 1.40 24.78 -8.05
N GLU A 14 0.97 26.04 -7.95
CA GLU A 14 -0.36 26.47 -8.41
C GLU A 14 -0.66 26.06 -9.86
N ALA A 15 0.33 26.19 -10.76
CA ALA A 15 0.20 25.79 -12.16
C ALA A 15 0.07 24.26 -12.37
N SER A 16 0.53 23.44 -11.44
CA SER A 16 0.43 21.97 -11.49
C SER A 16 -0.84 21.43 -10.82
N ARG A 17 -1.44 22.18 -9.88
CA ARG A 17 -2.60 21.72 -9.08
C ARG A 17 -3.78 21.20 -9.90
N PRO A 18 -4.19 21.83 -11.02
CA PRO A 18 -5.31 21.31 -11.82
C PRO A 18 -5.04 19.90 -12.37
N LEU A 19 -3.82 19.63 -12.84
CA LEU A 19 -3.42 18.33 -13.37
C LEU A 19 -3.24 17.29 -12.26
N VAL A 20 -2.75 17.70 -11.09
CA VAL A 20 -2.68 16.86 -9.89
C VAL A 20 -4.09 16.44 -9.43
N GLN A 21 -5.04 17.39 -9.39
CA GLN A 21 -6.44 17.10 -9.09
C GLN A 21 -7.08 16.17 -10.12
N GLN A 22 -6.77 16.38 -11.41
CA GLN A 22 -7.23 15.49 -12.47
C GLN A 22 -6.71 14.06 -12.29
N ALA A 23 -5.44 13.89 -11.88
CA ALA A 23 -4.87 12.57 -11.60
C ALA A 23 -5.62 11.84 -10.48
N LEU A 24 -5.91 12.57 -9.39
CA LEU A 24 -6.71 12.07 -8.26
C LEU A 24 -8.10 11.64 -8.72
N ASN A 25 -8.79 12.49 -9.47
CA ASN A 25 -10.14 12.20 -9.95
C ASN A 25 -10.20 11.01 -10.91
N ASN A 26 -9.14 10.74 -11.67
CA ASN A 26 -9.09 9.66 -12.65
C ASN A 26 -8.70 8.31 -12.03
N ASN A 27 -7.89 8.32 -10.97
CA ASN A 27 -7.30 7.11 -10.41
C ASN A 27 -7.83 6.76 -9.01
N GLY A 28 -8.45 7.69 -8.28
CA GLY A 28 -8.74 7.54 -6.85
C GLY A 28 -7.52 7.75 -5.93
N PHE A 29 -6.34 7.97 -6.52
CA PHE A 29 -5.12 8.29 -5.79
C PHE A 29 -4.17 9.13 -6.67
N LEU A 30 -3.14 9.71 -6.05
CA LEU A 30 -2.09 10.45 -6.74
C LEU A 30 -0.87 9.55 -6.95
N PRO A 31 -0.55 9.10 -8.19
CA PRO A 31 0.66 8.33 -8.42
C PRO A 31 1.91 9.17 -8.13
N ASN A 32 2.93 8.57 -7.51
CA ASN A 32 4.16 9.29 -7.14
C ASN A 32 4.86 9.95 -8.33
N LEU A 33 4.79 9.36 -9.52
CA LEU A 33 5.29 9.97 -10.76
C LEU A 33 4.66 11.34 -11.03
N ILE A 34 3.33 11.47 -10.85
CA ILE A 34 2.61 12.73 -11.02
C ILE A 34 3.04 13.73 -9.94
N GLY A 35 3.17 13.28 -8.69
CA GLY A 35 3.66 14.11 -7.58
C GLY A 35 5.07 14.64 -7.80
N VAL A 36 5.96 13.85 -8.41
CA VAL A 36 7.32 14.29 -8.78
C VAL A 36 7.28 15.22 -10.00
N LEU A 37 6.51 14.90 -11.04
CA LEU A 37 6.38 15.75 -12.23
C LEU A 37 5.74 17.11 -11.92
N ALA A 38 4.96 17.22 -10.84
CA ALA A 38 4.37 18.48 -10.39
C ALA A 38 5.40 19.56 -10.05
N ASN A 39 6.67 19.20 -9.81
CA ASN A 39 7.77 20.17 -9.70
C ASN A 39 7.98 20.99 -10.99
N ALA A 40 7.55 20.49 -12.14
CA ALA A 40 7.70 21.13 -13.45
C ALA A 40 6.37 21.08 -14.23
N PRO A 41 5.52 22.12 -14.16
CA PRO A 41 4.19 22.12 -14.76
C PRO A 41 4.16 21.71 -16.25
N ALA A 42 5.11 22.19 -17.05
CA ALA A 42 5.22 21.83 -18.47
C ALA A 42 5.55 20.34 -18.69
N ALA A 43 6.37 19.74 -17.83
CA ALA A 43 6.67 18.30 -17.91
C ALA A 43 5.44 17.47 -17.54
N LEU A 44 4.70 17.90 -16.51
CA LEU A 44 3.44 17.26 -16.11
C LEU A 44 2.39 17.33 -17.23
N GLU A 45 2.19 18.49 -17.84
CA GLU A 45 1.28 18.68 -18.97
C GLU A 45 1.68 17.81 -20.18
N THR A 46 2.98 17.76 -20.49
CA THR A 46 3.53 16.92 -21.57
C THR A 46 3.19 15.45 -21.31
N TYR A 47 3.40 14.97 -20.07
CA TYR A 47 3.12 13.59 -19.70
C TYR A 47 1.64 13.23 -19.91
N PHE A 48 0.71 14.06 -19.43
CA PHE A 48 -0.72 13.84 -19.62
C PHE A 48 -1.12 13.83 -21.10
N THR A 49 -0.60 14.79 -21.87
CA THR A 49 -0.90 14.92 -23.30
C THR A 49 -0.44 13.70 -24.08
N VAL A 50 0.82 13.29 -23.88
CA VAL A 50 1.40 12.12 -24.56
C VAL A 50 0.72 10.83 -24.12
N SER A 51 0.43 10.67 -22.82
CA SER A 51 -0.30 9.50 -22.31
C SER A 51 -1.70 9.40 -22.93
N GLY A 52 -2.43 10.51 -23.01
CA GLY A 52 -3.74 10.56 -23.67
C GLY A 52 -3.67 10.26 -25.17
N LEU A 53 -2.62 10.71 -25.87
CA LEU A 53 -2.37 10.36 -27.28
C LEU A 53 -2.09 8.87 -27.46
N ASN A 54 -1.23 8.30 -26.61
CA ASN A 54 -0.93 6.87 -26.61
C ASN A 54 -2.19 6.04 -26.35
N ALA A 55 -3.08 6.50 -25.47
CA ALA A 55 -4.33 5.81 -25.14
C ALA A 55 -5.30 5.63 -26.30
N ARG A 56 -5.22 6.51 -27.31
CA ARG A 56 -6.07 6.51 -28.51
C ARG A 56 -5.32 6.12 -29.79
N ALA A 57 -4.08 5.65 -29.65
CA ALA A 57 -3.30 5.14 -30.77
C ALA A 57 -3.83 3.78 -31.27
N SER A 58 -3.23 3.25 -32.33
CA SER A 58 -3.67 2.00 -32.97
C SER A 58 -3.43 0.74 -32.13
N LEU A 59 -2.53 0.79 -31.15
CA LEU A 59 -2.22 -0.35 -30.29
C LEU A 59 -3.32 -0.52 -29.22
N SER A 60 -3.79 -1.76 -29.08
CA SER A 60 -4.66 -2.16 -27.98
C SER A 60 -3.98 -1.95 -26.63
N LEU A 61 -4.75 -1.93 -25.55
CA LEU A 61 -4.20 -1.80 -24.20
C LEU A 61 -3.15 -2.90 -23.91
N ALA A 62 -3.44 -4.15 -24.28
CA ALA A 62 -2.51 -5.26 -24.07
C ALA A 62 -1.17 -5.05 -24.80
N GLU A 63 -1.22 -4.64 -26.07
CA GLU A 63 -0.02 -4.35 -26.85
C GLU A 63 0.76 -3.15 -26.28
N ARG A 64 0.06 -2.10 -25.84
CA ARG A 64 0.70 -0.94 -25.18
C ARG A 64 1.39 -1.32 -23.89
N GLU A 65 0.77 -2.16 -23.05
CA GLU A 65 1.39 -2.60 -21.80
C GLU A 65 2.57 -3.54 -22.06
N VAL A 66 2.56 -4.37 -23.11
CA VAL A 66 3.74 -5.15 -23.52
C VAL A 66 4.90 -4.22 -23.83
N VAL A 67 4.70 -3.21 -24.69
CA VAL A 67 5.76 -2.25 -25.06
C VAL A 67 6.28 -1.51 -23.81
N GLN A 68 5.37 -1.01 -22.97
CA GLN A 68 5.73 -0.23 -21.78
C GLN A 68 6.47 -1.05 -20.72
N ILE A 69 6.02 -2.27 -20.43
CA ILE A 69 6.70 -3.16 -19.46
C ILE A 69 8.06 -3.58 -19.98
N THR A 70 8.17 -3.90 -21.29
CA THR A 70 9.47 -4.22 -21.90
C THR A 70 10.43 -3.04 -21.82
N ALA A 71 9.99 -1.84 -22.17
CA ALA A 71 10.82 -0.63 -22.05
C ALA A 71 11.23 -0.38 -20.58
N ALA A 72 10.29 -0.49 -19.64
CA ALA A 72 10.56 -0.34 -18.21
C ALA A 72 11.62 -1.33 -17.70
N ARG A 73 11.51 -2.60 -18.08
CA ARG A 73 12.51 -3.64 -17.76
C ARG A 73 13.88 -3.32 -18.36
N LEU A 74 13.92 -2.97 -19.65
CA LEU A 74 15.17 -2.64 -20.35
C LEU A 74 15.90 -1.45 -19.69
N HIS A 75 15.15 -0.50 -19.13
CA HIS A 75 15.69 0.67 -18.46
C HIS A 75 15.82 0.54 -16.93
N GLY A 76 15.51 -0.63 -16.36
CA GLY A 76 15.58 -0.84 -14.91
C GLY A 76 14.61 0.02 -14.09
N CYS A 77 13.48 0.45 -14.67
CA CYS A 77 12.47 1.24 -13.96
C CYS A 77 11.49 0.32 -13.21
N GLU A 78 11.80 -0.05 -11.97
CA GLU A 78 10.93 -0.89 -11.14
C GLU A 78 9.56 -0.27 -10.86
N PHE A 79 9.53 1.05 -10.60
CA PHE A 79 8.26 1.79 -10.44
C PHE A 79 7.35 1.63 -11.67
N CYS A 80 7.92 1.74 -12.87
CA CYS A 80 7.18 1.61 -14.12
C CYS A 80 6.70 0.17 -14.31
N VAL A 81 7.55 -0.83 -14.01
CA VAL A 81 7.15 -2.24 -14.08
C VAL A 81 5.97 -2.52 -13.16
N ALA A 82 6.00 -2.01 -11.92
CA ALA A 82 4.92 -2.16 -10.95
C ALA A 82 3.63 -1.50 -11.45
N GLY A 83 3.70 -0.23 -11.88
CA GLY A 83 2.55 0.53 -12.37
C GLY A 83 1.88 -0.13 -13.58
N HIS A 84 2.64 -0.49 -14.60
CA HIS A 84 2.11 -1.13 -15.81
C HIS A 84 1.64 -2.57 -15.57
N THR A 85 2.30 -3.31 -14.67
CA THR A 85 1.80 -4.63 -14.26
C THR A 85 0.44 -4.52 -13.57
N SER A 86 0.24 -3.50 -12.72
CA SER A 86 -1.04 -3.24 -12.06
C SER A 86 -2.16 -2.95 -13.07
N VAL A 87 -1.88 -2.13 -14.10
CA VAL A 87 -2.85 -1.86 -15.18
C VAL A 87 -3.24 -3.14 -15.91
N ALA A 88 -2.26 -3.98 -16.28
CA ALA A 88 -2.51 -5.26 -16.93
C ALA A 88 -3.36 -6.22 -16.06
N LEU A 89 -3.08 -6.29 -14.75
CA LEU A 89 -3.83 -7.12 -13.81
C LEU A 89 -5.26 -6.62 -13.61
N LYS A 90 -5.48 -5.30 -13.46
CA LYS A 90 -6.82 -4.70 -13.35
C LYS A 90 -7.65 -5.01 -14.61
N LYS A 91 -7.04 -4.97 -15.80
CA LYS A 91 -7.71 -5.36 -17.05
C LYS A 91 -8.05 -6.85 -17.09
N ALA A 92 -7.11 -7.72 -16.71
CA ALA A 92 -7.33 -9.16 -16.68
C ALA A 92 -8.47 -9.56 -15.73
N ALA A 93 -8.59 -8.89 -14.58
CA ALA A 93 -9.69 -9.10 -13.65
C ALA A 93 -11.06 -8.77 -14.28
N ALA A 94 -11.19 -7.64 -14.96
CA ALA A 94 -12.42 -7.27 -15.68
C ALA A 94 -12.75 -8.27 -16.79
N ASP A 95 -11.74 -8.73 -17.53
CA ASP A 95 -11.92 -9.73 -18.60
C ASP A 95 -12.30 -11.10 -18.07
N LEU A 96 -11.79 -11.50 -16.90
CA LEU A 96 -12.20 -12.73 -16.22
C LEU A 96 -13.66 -12.69 -15.78
N VAL A 97 -14.12 -11.56 -15.23
CA VAL A 97 -15.54 -11.36 -14.89
C VAL A 97 -16.40 -11.41 -16.14
N TRP A 98 -15.96 -10.79 -17.24
CA TRP A 98 -16.65 -10.92 -18.52
C TRP A 98 -16.67 -12.38 -18.96
N ALA A 99 -15.55 -13.09 -18.95
CA ALA A 99 -15.46 -14.48 -19.39
C ALA A 99 -16.36 -15.43 -18.56
N ALA A 100 -16.49 -15.16 -17.26
CA ALA A 100 -17.33 -15.89 -16.31
C ALA A 100 -18.84 -15.57 -16.42
N SER A 101 -19.25 -14.73 -17.38
CA SER A 101 -20.67 -14.48 -17.67
C SER A 101 -21.19 -15.33 -18.83
N ALA A 102 -22.50 -15.58 -18.85
CA ALA A 102 -23.11 -16.41 -19.90
C ALA A 102 -22.74 -15.94 -21.31
N LYS A 103 -22.42 -16.90 -22.21
CA LYS A 103 -21.98 -16.63 -23.60
C LYS A 103 -22.95 -17.22 -24.61
N PRO A 104 -24.11 -16.58 -24.86
CA PRO A 104 -25.16 -17.12 -25.75
C PRO A 104 -24.72 -17.19 -27.23
N ASN A 105 -23.84 -16.28 -27.64
CA ASN A 105 -23.34 -16.06 -28.99
C ASN A 105 -21.98 -16.75 -29.24
N ARG A 106 -21.80 -17.30 -30.45
CA ARG A 106 -20.61 -18.09 -30.82
C ARG A 106 -19.32 -17.25 -30.87
N SER A 107 -19.43 -15.98 -31.28
CA SER A 107 -18.30 -15.03 -31.31
C SER A 107 -17.66 -14.89 -29.93
N ASP A 108 -18.48 -14.74 -28.90
CA ASP A 108 -18.00 -14.42 -27.56
C ASP A 108 -17.38 -15.66 -26.92
N ARG A 109 -17.95 -16.85 -27.19
CA ARG A 109 -17.33 -18.13 -26.81
C ARG A 109 -15.95 -18.31 -27.45
N ALA A 110 -15.83 -18.02 -28.75
CA ALA A 110 -14.55 -18.11 -29.45
C ALA A 110 -13.51 -17.14 -28.88
N ARG A 111 -13.93 -15.91 -28.55
CA ARG A 111 -13.08 -14.92 -27.90
C ARG A 111 -12.60 -15.39 -26.52
N VAL A 112 -13.49 -15.90 -25.66
CA VAL A 112 -13.07 -16.42 -24.36
C VAL A 112 -12.06 -17.56 -24.52
N ILE A 113 -12.30 -18.51 -25.43
CA ILE A 113 -11.36 -19.63 -25.68
C ILE A 113 -9.98 -19.11 -26.12
N HIS A 114 -9.96 -18.06 -26.96
CA HIS A 114 -8.72 -17.43 -27.42
C HIS A 114 -7.98 -16.70 -26.28
N ASP A 115 -8.70 -15.93 -25.47
CA ASP A 115 -8.12 -15.04 -24.45
C ASP A 115 -7.75 -15.78 -23.14
N LEU A 116 -8.43 -16.89 -22.84
CA LEU A 116 -8.35 -17.59 -21.55
C LEU A 116 -6.93 -17.99 -21.11
N PRO A 117 -6.05 -18.53 -21.96
CA PRO A 117 -4.69 -18.89 -21.54
C PRO A 117 -3.91 -17.72 -20.93
N MET A 118 -4.02 -16.53 -21.56
CA MET A 118 -3.37 -15.31 -21.06
C MET A 118 -4.03 -14.79 -19.78
N LEU A 119 -5.35 -14.89 -19.66
CA LEU A 119 -6.06 -14.49 -18.44
C LEU A 119 -5.65 -15.37 -17.24
N LEU A 120 -5.54 -16.69 -17.44
CA LEU A 120 -5.09 -17.61 -16.40
C LEU A 120 -3.61 -17.37 -16.03
N GLN A 121 -2.76 -17.03 -17.00
CA GLN A 121 -1.37 -16.66 -16.71
C GLN A 121 -1.29 -15.40 -15.84
N HIS A 122 -2.07 -14.36 -16.15
CA HIS A 122 -2.14 -13.15 -15.33
C HIS A 122 -2.66 -13.44 -13.92
N LEU A 123 -3.69 -14.27 -13.78
CA LEU A 123 -4.22 -14.66 -12.48
C LEU A 123 -3.18 -15.41 -11.64
N ARG A 124 -2.47 -16.39 -12.23
CA ARG A 124 -1.39 -17.12 -11.54
C ARG A 124 -0.27 -16.18 -11.09
N LYS A 125 0.13 -15.24 -11.95
CA LYS A 125 1.13 -14.23 -11.59
C LYS A 125 0.65 -13.36 -10.42
N GLY A 126 -0.60 -12.89 -10.46
CA GLY A 126 -1.20 -12.11 -9.38
C GLY A 126 -1.27 -12.89 -8.06
N LEU A 127 -1.71 -14.15 -8.09
CA LEU A 127 -1.76 -15.03 -6.93
C LEU A 127 -0.35 -15.28 -6.35
N ALA A 128 0.65 -15.52 -7.20
CA ALA A 128 2.02 -15.68 -6.76
C ALA A 128 2.59 -14.42 -6.08
N MET A 129 2.22 -13.23 -6.54
CA MET A 129 2.59 -11.96 -5.88
C MET A 129 1.97 -11.81 -4.48
N LEU A 130 0.90 -12.55 -4.18
CA LEU A 130 0.26 -12.61 -2.87
C LEU A 130 0.74 -13.82 -2.04
N GLY A 131 1.82 -14.51 -2.45
CA GLY A 131 2.31 -15.72 -1.80
C GLY A 131 1.46 -16.98 -2.06
N VAL A 132 0.37 -16.88 -2.82
CA VAL A 132 -0.50 -18.01 -3.15
C VAL A 132 0.11 -18.80 -4.31
N THR A 133 0.86 -19.84 -3.96
CA THR A 133 1.57 -20.73 -4.91
C THR A 133 1.21 -22.20 -4.66
N GLY A 134 1.58 -23.09 -5.59
CA GLY A 134 1.36 -24.54 -5.44
C GLY A 134 -0.12 -24.94 -5.37
N ALA A 135 -0.45 -25.87 -4.48
CA ALA A 135 -1.80 -26.45 -4.39
C ALA A 135 -2.92 -25.42 -4.10
N PRO A 136 -2.75 -24.43 -3.19
CA PRO A 136 -3.71 -23.34 -3.03
C PRO A 136 -3.98 -22.57 -4.33
N GLN A 137 -2.94 -22.29 -5.11
CA GLN A 137 -3.09 -21.60 -6.40
C GLN A 137 -3.91 -22.44 -7.38
N GLU A 138 -3.62 -23.74 -7.50
CA GLU A 138 -4.40 -24.65 -8.36
C GLU A 138 -5.86 -24.73 -7.94
N ALA A 139 -6.16 -24.68 -6.65
CA ALA A 139 -7.54 -24.67 -6.16
C ALA A 139 -8.33 -23.45 -6.66
N HIS A 140 -7.73 -22.25 -6.61
CA HIS A 140 -8.36 -21.04 -7.15
C HIS A 140 -8.56 -21.11 -8.68
N ILE A 141 -7.56 -21.61 -9.41
CA ILE A 141 -7.66 -21.78 -10.87
C ILE A 141 -8.75 -22.79 -11.24
N LYS A 142 -8.89 -23.86 -10.46
CA LYS A 142 -9.94 -24.86 -10.65
C LYS A 142 -11.33 -24.27 -10.48
N ILE A 143 -11.58 -23.53 -9.38
CA ILE A 143 -12.86 -22.86 -9.13
C ILE A 143 -13.24 -21.94 -10.30
N LEU A 144 -12.29 -21.14 -10.79
CA LEU A 144 -12.52 -20.27 -11.94
C LEU A 144 -12.85 -21.08 -13.20
N SER A 145 -12.13 -22.17 -13.45
CA SER A 145 -12.34 -23.01 -14.63
C SER A 145 -13.71 -23.68 -14.63
N GLU A 146 -14.16 -24.15 -13.46
CA GLU A 146 -15.51 -24.70 -13.27
C GLU A 146 -16.57 -23.61 -13.49
N THR A 147 -16.37 -22.42 -12.93
CA THR A 147 -17.26 -21.27 -13.13
C THR A 147 -17.39 -20.89 -14.61
N LEU A 148 -16.28 -20.91 -15.36
CA LEU A 148 -16.27 -20.63 -16.79
C LEU A 148 -17.01 -21.72 -17.58
N ALA A 149 -16.84 -22.99 -17.22
CA ALA A 149 -17.57 -24.09 -17.84
C ALA A 149 -19.08 -23.94 -17.63
N ASP A 150 -19.50 -23.63 -16.39
CA ASP A 150 -20.89 -23.37 -16.05
C ASP A 150 -21.45 -22.18 -16.84
N ALA A 151 -20.70 -21.09 -16.98
CA ALA A 151 -21.10 -19.93 -17.77
C ALA A 151 -21.32 -20.27 -19.26
N PHE A 152 -20.53 -21.19 -19.83
CA PHE A 152 -20.70 -21.63 -21.23
C PHE A 152 -21.92 -22.53 -21.42
N LEU A 153 -22.28 -23.30 -20.40
CA LEU A 153 -23.45 -24.18 -20.41
C LEU A 153 -24.73 -23.43 -20.01
N SER A 154 -24.59 -22.30 -19.33
CA SER A 154 -25.72 -21.49 -18.86
C SER A 154 -26.53 -20.91 -20.01
N LYS A 155 -27.86 -20.90 -19.81
CA LYS A 155 -28.84 -20.24 -20.68
C LYS A 155 -29.34 -18.91 -20.12
N THR A 156 -28.72 -18.43 -19.03
CA THR A 156 -29.07 -17.13 -18.43
C THR A 156 -28.60 -15.98 -19.30
N GLU A 157 -29.11 -14.78 -19.03
CA GLU A 157 -28.61 -13.56 -19.67
C GLU A 157 -27.13 -13.32 -19.30
N ALA A 158 -26.38 -12.81 -20.27
CA ALA A 158 -25.01 -12.35 -20.05
C ALA A 158 -25.04 -11.12 -19.15
N ILE A 159 -23.99 -10.94 -18.33
CA ILE A 159 -23.82 -9.70 -17.57
C ILE A 159 -23.69 -8.54 -18.60
N PRO A 160 -24.51 -7.47 -18.48
CA PRO A 160 -24.42 -6.33 -19.37
C PRO A 160 -23.02 -5.72 -19.38
N GLN A 161 -22.53 -5.33 -20.57
CA GLN A 161 -21.20 -4.74 -20.71
C GLN A 161 -21.04 -3.49 -19.83
N ALA A 162 -22.08 -2.66 -19.72
CA ALA A 162 -22.07 -1.49 -18.84
C ALA A 162 -21.79 -1.81 -17.37
N THR A 163 -22.26 -2.97 -16.88
CA THR A 163 -21.98 -3.44 -15.51
C THR A 163 -20.51 -3.82 -15.36
N ILE A 164 -19.93 -4.48 -16.36
CA ILE A 164 -18.52 -4.87 -16.38
C ILE A 164 -17.63 -3.63 -16.47
N ASP A 165 -18.02 -2.65 -17.29
CA ASP A 165 -17.32 -1.37 -17.40
C ASP A 165 -17.37 -0.59 -16.08
N ALA A 166 -18.51 -0.62 -15.38
CA ALA A 166 -18.63 -0.03 -14.05
C ALA A 166 -17.74 -0.76 -13.02
N MET A 167 -17.64 -2.09 -13.07
CA MET A 167 -16.72 -2.86 -12.21
C MET A 167 -15.25 -2.56 -12.54
N ALA A 168 -14.88 -2.50 -13.82
CA ALA A 168 -13.54 -2.13 -14.27
C ALA A 168 -13.17 -0.71 -13.82
N LYS A 169 -14.13 0.23 -13.88
CA LYS A 169 -13.96 1.57 -13.32
C LYS A 169 -13.73 1.51 -11.82
N ARG A 170 -14.51 0.74 -11.06
CA ARG A 170 -14.29 0.56 -9.61
C ARG A 170 -12.94 -0.05 -9.28
N LEU A 171 -12.45 -1.03 -10.06
CA LEU A 171 -11.10 -1.60 -9.93
C LEU A 171 -10.01 -0.56 -10.22
N THR A 172 -10.27 0.40 -11.12
CA THR A 172 -9.35 1.51 -11.39
C THR A 172 -9.22 2.39 -10.15
N HIS A 173 -10.33 2.63 -9.45
CA HIS A 173 -10.48 3.37 -8.19
C HIS A 173 -10.44 2.47 -6.95
N LEU A 174 -9.70 1.35 -6.97
CA LEU A 174 -9.74 0.37 -5.89
C LEU A 174 -9.37 1.00 -4.54
N GLU A 175 -8.48 1.98 -4.57
CA GLU A 175 -7.98 2.75 -3.44
C GLU A 175 -9.07 3.59 -2.74
N ASP A 176 -10.17 3.90 -3.42
CA ASP A 176 -11.34 4.60 -2.85
C ASP A 176 -12.27 3.63 -2.09
N TYR A 177 -12.20 2.33 -2.40
CA TYR A 177 -13.04 1.27 -1.81
C TYR A 177 -12.30 0.42 -0.77
N VAL A 178 -10.97 0.49 -0.72
CA VAL A 178 -10.19 0.01 0.41
C VAL A 178 -10.35 1.03 1.53
N THR A 179 -11.46 0.92 2.26
CA THR A 179 -11.73 1.71 3.47
C THR A 179 -10.82 1.25 4.62
N GLU A 180 -10.65 2.12 5.62
CA GLU A 180 -9.83 1.84 6.82
C GLU A 180 -10.22 0.54 7.55
N GLU A 181 -11.46 0.05 7.39
CA GLU A 181 -11.96 -1.20 7.95
C GLU A 181 -11.56 -2.47 7.18
N GLY A 182 -11.08 -2.35 5.94
CA GLY A 182 -10.73 -3.49 5.08
C GLY A 182 -9.24 -3.86 5.05
N LEU A 183 -8.39 -3.07 5.72
CA LEU A 183 -6.93 -3.25 5.78
C LEU A 183 -6.45 -4.03 7.01
N ASP A 184 -7.40 -4.46 7.86
CA ASP A 184 -7.15 -5.09 9.15
C ASP A 184 -6.37 -6.40 9.06
N GLU A 185 -6.35 -7.02 7.88
CA GLU A 185 -5.64 -8.25 7.59
C GLU A 185 -4.91 -8.14 6.25
N LEU A 186 -4.09 -7.10 6.06
CA LEU A 186 -3.00 -7.27 5.09
C LEU A 186 -2.00 -8.28 5.68
N PRO A 187 -1.78 -9.46 5.05
CA PRO A 187 -0.72 -10.36 5.45
C PRO A 187 0.61 -9.74 5.02
N LEU A 188 1.08 -8.77 5.81
CA LEU A 188 2.40 -8.18 5.66
C LEU A 188 3.32 -8.94 6.60
N ASP A 189 4.14 -9.82 6.04
CA ASP A 189 5.31 -10.35 6.72
C ASP A 189 6.60 -9.77 6.12
N ALA A 190 7.71 -9.97 6.82
CA ALA A 190 9.02 -9.46 6.40
C ALA A 190 9.44 -10.01 5.02
N GLU A 191 9.11 -11.27 4.73
CA GLU A 191 9.42 -11.94 3.48
C GLU A 191 8.66 -11.32 2.30
N SER A 192 7.37 -11.06 2.46
CA SER A 192 6.54 -10.37 1.46
C SER A 192 7.05 -8.96 1.20
N LEU A 193 7.49 -8.24 2.24
CA LEU A 193 8.04 -6.90 2.08
C LEU A 193 9.42 -6.90 1.41
N GLU A 194 10.28 -7.86 1.70
CA GLU A 194 11.56 -8.05 1.01
C GLU A 194 11.35 -8.34 -0.48
N VAL A 195 10.40 -9.21 -0.82
CA VAL A 195 10.01 -9.49 -2.21
C VAL A 195 9.43 -8.25 -2.91
N MET A 196 8.68 -7.41 -2.19
CA MET A 196 8.06 -6.20 -2.75
C MET A 196 9.03 -5.02 -2.90
N LEU A 197 9.99 -4.88 -1.98
CA LEU A 197 10.88 -3.72 -1.90
C LEU A 197 12.29 -3.99 -2.45
N GLY A 198 12.68 -5.26 -2.59
CA GLY A 198 14.02 -5.65 -3.06
C GLY A 198 15.15 -5.25 -2.09
N VAL A 199 14.85 -5.09 -0.80
CA VAL A 199 15.79 -4.68 0.25
C VAL A 199 15.89 -5.77 1.29
N ASP A 200 17.12 -6.06 1.74
CA ASP A 200 17.41 -7.01 2.81
C ASP A 200 16.64 -6.62 4.09
N GLY A 201 15.68 -7.47 4.47
CA GLY A 201 14.75 -7.23 5.57
C GLY A 201 15.33 -7.55 6.95
N ALA A 202 16.60 -7.95 7.04
CA ALA A 202 17.20 -8.48 8.27
C ALA A 202 17.11 -7.57 9.51
N SER A 203 17.00 -6.24 9.32
CA SER A 203 16.83 -5.27 10.42
C SER A 203 15.40 -4.79 10.63
N LEU A 204 14.43 -5.28 9.84
CA LEU A 204 13.02 -4.86 9.88
C LEU A 204 12.14 -5.94 10.52
N THR A 205 11.66 -5.68 11.72
CA THR A 205 10.64 -6.50 12.38
C THR A 205 9.25 -6.00 11.98
N VAL A 206 8.49 -6.85 11.29
CA VAL A 206 7.11 -6.53 10.89
C VAL A 206 6.16 -7.09 11.92
N VAL A 207 5.40 -6.21 12.57
CA VAL A 207 4.42 -6.58 13.58
C VAL A 207 3.03 -6.43 12.97
N ALA A 208 2.63 -7.46 12.22
CA ALA A 208 1.32 -7.58 11.60
C ALA A 208 0.40 -8.50 12.43
N GLY A 209 -0.87 -8.13 12.55
CA GLY A 209 -1.93 -8.95 13.15
C GLY A 209 -1.73 -9.41 14.62
N GLY A 210 -2.78 -10.04 15.18
CA GLY A 210 -2.76 -10.71 16.49
C GLY A 210 -2.94 -9.81 17.73
N GLY A 211 -3.22 -10.44 18.87
CA GLY A 211 -3.47 -9.78 20.16
C GLY A 211 -4.95 -9.47 20.45
N ALA A 212 -5.20 -8.84 21.59
CA ALA A 212 -6.54 -8.39 21.96
C ALA A 212 -7.02 -7.26 21.03
N GLN A 213 -8.33 -7.21 20.76
CA GLN A 213 -8.93 -6.11 20.00
C GLN A 213 -8.75 -4.78 20.78
N PRO A 214 -8.13 -3.75 20.17
CA PRO A 214 -8.02 -2.44 20.79
C PRO A 214 -9.38 -1.74 20.86
N SER A 215 -9.58 -0.89 21.86
CA SER A 215 -10.75 0.00 21.93
C SER A 215 -10.65 1.12 20.88
N GLU A 216 -11.79 1.73 20.57
CA GLU A 216 -11.86 2.88 19.65
C GLU A 216 -11.00 4.05 20.12
N ASP A 217 -10.96 4.33 21.43
CA ASP A 217 -10.11 5.39 22.00
C ASP A 217 -8.61 5.15 21.72
N MET A 218 -8.18 3.88 21.79
CA MET A 218 -6.79 3.52 21.55
C MET A 218 -6.41 3.58 20.06
N LEU A 219 -7.37 3.30 19.17
CA LEU A 219 -7.22 3.50 17.73
C LEU A 219 -7.11 4.99 17.40
N ALA A 220 -7.97 5.83 18.00
CA ALA A 220 -7.90 7.28 17.84
C ALA A 220 -6.55 7.82 18.33
N TRP A 221 -6.07 7.36 19.49
CA TRP A 221 -4.75 7.76 19.99
C TRP A 221 -3.60 7.33 19.06
N ALA A 222 -3.62 6.10 18.55
CA ALA A 222 -2.62 5.61 17.61
C ALA A 222 -2.57 6.46 16.31
N LEU A 223 -3.73 6.90 15.81
CA LEU A 223 -3.82 7.79 14.65
C LEU A 223 -3.21 9.16 14.92
N GLU A 224 -3.34 9.67 16.13
CA GLU A 224 -2.90 11.03 16.52
C GLU A 224 -1.41 11.13 16.87
N LEU A 225 -0.70 10.01 17.02
CA LEU A 225 0.73 10.02 17.34
C LEU A 225 1.53 10.89 16.35
N GLN A 226 2.45 11.67 16.91
CA GLN A 226 3.36 12.53 16.16
C GLN A 226 4.73 11.88 15.99
N THR A 227 5.25 11.91 14.77
CA THR A 227 6.62 11.43 14.49
C THR A 227 7.64 12.28 15.27
N GLY A 228 8.77 11.66 15.62
CA GLY A 228 9.83 12.24 16.43
C GLY A 228 9.76 11.87 17.92
N LEU A 229 8.59 11.45 18.42
CA LEU A 229 8.41 11.02 19.81
C LEU A 229 9.13 9.70 20.11
N TRP A 230 9.58 9.57 21.36
CA TRP A 230 10.28 8.41 21.87
C TRP A 230 9.35 7.52 22.69
N PHE A 231 9.56 6.21 22.59
CA PHE A 231 8.76 5.20 23.26
C PHE A 231 9.63 4.06 23.78
N SER A 232 9.19 3.48 24.90
CA SER A 232 9.59 2.15 25.31
C SER A 232 8.68 1.14 24.62
N LEU A 233 9.26 0.29 23.77
CA LEU A 233 8.57 -0.79 23.06
C LEU A 233 8.99 -2.15 23.65
N ASP A 234 8.04 -2.87 24.25
CA ASP A 234 8.18 -4.28 24.59
C ASP A 234 7.63 -5.15 23.46
N HIS A 235 8.52 -5.89 22.80
CA HIS A 235 8.15 -6.86 21.79
C HIS A 235 8.72 -8.24 22.15
N ASN A 236 7.84 -9.21 22.41
CA ASN A 236 8.20 -10.58 22.81
C ASN A 236 9.12 -10.65 24.05
N GLY A 237 8.94 -9.75 25.01
CA GLY A 237 9.76 -9.66 26.23
C GLY A 237 11.10 -8.94 26.04
N SER A 238 11.36 -8.41 24.84
CA SER A 238 12.50 -7.54 24.58
C SER A 238 12.05 -6.09 24.60
N VAL A 239 12.45 -5.36 25.64
CA VAL A 239 12.17 -3.93 25.78
C VAL A 239 13.27 -3.12 25.09
N LYS A 240 12.90 -2.29 24.11
CA LYS A 240 13.79 -1.38 23.41
C LYS A 240 13.28 0.06 23.45
N GLN A 241 14.19 1.01 23.48
CA GLN A 241 13.88 2.42 23.24
C GLN A 241 13.84 2.66 21.73
N VAL A 242 12.72 3.19 21.26
CA VAL A 242 12.46 3.42 19.84
C VAL A 242 11.93 4.83 19.60
N GLN A 243 12.34 5.44 18.50
CA GLN A 243 11.77 6.70 18.03
C GLN A 243 10.72 6.41 16.96
N TYR A 244 9.56 7.07 17.04
CA TYR A 244 8.55 7.00 16.02
C TYR A 244 8.99 7.80 14.78
N ALA A 245 9.54 7.09 13.80
CA ALA A 245 10.30 7.67 12.70
C ALA A 245 9.44 8.05 11.49
N TRP A 246 8.38 7.30 11.20
CA TRP A 246 7.56 7.51 10.01
C TRP A 246 6.17 6.88 10.14
N ARG A 247 5.22 7.39 9.34
CA ARG A 247 3.91 6.76 9.12
C ARG A 247 3.50 6.87 7.66
N SER A 248 2.76 5.87 7.18
CA SER A 248 2.11 5.92 5.86
C SER A 248 1.09 7.05 5.78
N ASP A 249 0.80 7.52 4.56
CA ASP A 249 -0.17 8.61 4.32
C ASP A 249 -1.56 8.29 4.90
N ARG A 250 -1.98 7.03 4.78
CA ARG A 250 -3.24 6.52 5.35
C ARG A 250 -3.16 6.15 6.83
N ARG A 251 -2.01 6.37 7.49
CA ARG A 251 -1.76 6.04 8.91
C ARG A 251 -2.07 4.58 9.27
N GLN A 252 -1.82 3.67 8.33
CA GLN A 252 -2.03 2.22 8.51
C GLN A 252 -0.74 1.51 8.91
N LEU A 253 0.40 2.03 8.47
CA LEU A 253 1.73 1.55 8.83
C LEU A 253 2.49 2.60 9.60
N HIS A 254 3.11 2.18 10.70
CA HIS A 254 3.87 3.01 11.62
C HIS A 254 5.26 2.41 11.81
N LEU A 255 6.30 3.21 11.54
CA LEU A 255 7.69 2.79 11.64
C LEU A 255 8.35 3.38 12.89
N PHE A 256 8.90 2.51 13.71
CA PHE A 256 9.69 2.85 14.88
C PHE A 256 11.13 2.39 14.67
N ALA A 257 12.11 3.23 15.01
CA ALA A 257 13.52 2.94 14.85
C ALA A 257 14.22 2.90 16.21
N ALA A 258 14.90 1.79 16.49
CA ALA A 258 15.79 1.66 17.64
C ALA A 258 17.19 2.18 17.31
N MET A 259 17.95 2.57 18.35
CA MET A 259 19.33 3.06 18.21
C MET A 259 20.32 1.99 17.76
N ASP A 260 19.98 0.71 17.92
CA ASP A 260 20.79 -0.43 17.50
C ASP A 260 20.62 -0.78 16.01
N GLY A 261 19.83 0.01 15.26
CA GLY A 261 19.54 -0.20 13.85
C GLY A 261 18.31 -1.07 13.58
N THR A 262 17.73 -1.71 14.60
CA THR A 262 16.47 -2.46 14.45
C THR A 262 15.33 -1.49 14.17
N SER A 263 14.48 -1.82 13.20
CA SER A 263 13.26 -1.07 12.90
C SER A 263 12.04 -1.95 13.07
N TYR A 264 10.94 -1.36 13.54
CA TYR A 264 9.66 -2.03 13.76
C TYR A 264 8.60 -1.38 12.89
N LEU A 265 8.02 -2.13 11.95
CA LEU A 265 6.89 -1.70 11.16
C LEU A 265 5.62 -2.31 11.75
N ILE A 266 4.77 -1.48 12.34
CA ILE A 266 3.59 -1.90 13.10
C ILE A 266 2.32 -1.42 12.38
N GLN A 267 1.34 -2.31 12.21
CA GLN A 267 0.02 -1.95 11.67
C GLN A 267 -0.81 -1.16 12.71
N LEU A 268 -1.70 -0.27 12.27
CA LEU A 268 -2.49 0.62 13.13
C LEU A 268 -3.21 -0.11 14.28
N ARG A 269 -3.96 -1.17 13.98
CA ARG A 269 -4.65 -1.96 15.02
C ARG A 269 -3.69 -2.57 16.02
N ARG A 270 -2.55 -3.06 15.55
CA ARG A 270 -1.54 -3.67 16.39
C ARG A 270 -0.85 -2.63 17.26
N LEU A 271 -0.56 -1.46 16.71
CA LEU A 271 -0.05 -0.30 17.45
C LEU A 271 -1.02 0.10 18.57
N ALA A 272 -2.32 0.22 18.28
CA ALA A 272 -3.33 0.52 19.28
C ALA A 272 -3.39 -0.57 20.37
N ALA A 273 -3.29 -1.85 20.00
CA ALA A 273 -3.24 -2.95 20.96
C ALA A 273 -1.98 -2.90 21.85
N TYR A 274 -0.84 -2.47 21.31
CA TYR A 274 0.40 -2.29 22.09
C TYR A 274 0.28 -1.15 23.08
N LEU A 275 -0.27 -0.01 22.65
CA LEU A 275 -0.56 1.11 23.56
C LEU A 275 -1.52 0.66 24.67
N GLN A 276 -2.55 -0.13 24.32
CA GLN A 276 -3.57 -0.58 25.27
C GLN A 276 -3.02 -1.56 26.30
N ALA A 277 -2.12 -2.44 25.87
CA ALA A 277 -1.46 -3.41 26.73
C ALA A 277 -0.27 -2.84 27.52
N GLY A 278 0.07 -1.55 27.33
CA GLY A 278 1.26 -0.96 27.93
C GLY A 278 2.58 -1.51 27.36
N LEU A 279 2.54 -2.13 26.19
CA LEU A 279 3.72 -2.63 25.46
C LEU A 279 4.39 -1.54 24.63
N LEU A 280 3.69 -0.44 24.36
CA LEU A 280 4.28 0.77 23.82
C LEU A 280 3.92 1.94 24.74
N VAL A 281 4.92 2.50 25.40
CA VAL A 281 4.72 3.57 26.39
C VAL A 281 5.52 4.79 25.98
N PRO A 282 4.89 5.99 25.86
CA PRO A 282 5.63 7.22 25.60
C PRO A 282 6.71 7.41 26.66
N GLN A 283 7.92 7.72 26.23
CA GLN A 283 8.94 8.14 27.15
C GLN A 283 8.69 9.62 27.46
N GLU A 284 8.34 9.93 28.71
CA GLU A 284 8.25 11.33 29.13
C GLU A 284 9.63 11.98 28.94
N GLU A 285 9.68 13.07 28.18
CA GLU A 285 10.83 13.98 28.23
C GLU A 285 10.85 14.62 29.62
N GLU A 286 11.52 13.98 30.58
CA GLU A 286 11.86 14.63 31.83
C GLU A 286 12.75 15.82 31.45
N THR A 287 12.18 17.03 31.50
CA THR A 287 12.93 18.24 31.13
C THR A 287 14.22 18.31 31.95
N LEU A 288 15.32 18.79 31.34
CA LEU A 288 16.60 18.94 32.03
C LEU A 288 16.46 19.66 33.38
N THR A 289 15.51 20.59 33.47
CA THR A 289 15.18 21.32 34.69
C THR A 289 14.59 20.42 35.78
N LEU A 290 13.67 19.52 35.43
CA LEU A 290 13.05 18.58 36.37
C LEU A 290 14.08 17.57 36.90
N ARG A 291 14.92 17.05 36.01
CA ARG A 291 16.03 16.15 36.36
C ARG A 291 17.04 16.84 37.27
N ALA A 292 17.44 18.07 36.94
CA ALA A 292 18.36 18.86 37.75
C ALA A 292 17.76 19.22 39.12
N THR A 293 16.46 19.51 39.20
CA THR A 293 15.77 19.83 40.45
C THR A 293 15.69 18.61 41.37
N ARG A 294 15.37 17.43 40.83
CA ARG A 294 15.39 16.17 41.59
C ARG A 294 16.79 15.83 42.11
N ASP A 295 17.80 15.95 41.25
CA ASP A 295 19.19 15.67 41.65
C ASP A 295 19.70 16.69 42.70
N ALA A 296 19.26 17.94 42.61
CA ALA A 296 19.56 18.96 43.61
C ALA A 296 18.88 18.67 44.95
N LEU A 297 17.59 18.30 44.93
CA LEU A 297 16.84 17.91 46.14
C LEU A 297 17.44 16.68 46.81
N ALA A 298 17.78 15.64 46.04
CA ALA A 298 18.43 14.44 46.57
C ALA A 298 19.80 14.74 47.21
N LYS A 299 20.56 15.68 46.65
CA LYS A 299 21.85 16.13 47.23
C LYS A 299 21.67 16.95 48.51
N LEU A 300 20.59 17.75 48.59
CA LEU A 300 20.24 18.54 49.77
C LEU A 300 19.72 17.66 50.91
N ASP A 301 18.86 16.68 50.61
CA ASP A 301 18.37 15.70 51.59
C ASP A 301 19.51 14.83 52.14
N ALA A 302 20.51 14.52 51.30
CA ALA A 302 21.70 13.79 51.73
C ALA A 302 22.67 14.62 52.58
N ASN A 303 22.63 15.97 52.52
CA ASN A 303 23.52 16.86 53.26
C ASN A 303 22.80 18.15 53.70
N PRO A 304 21.82 18.07 54.62
CA PRO A 304 20.98 19.21 55.00
C PRO A 304 21.78 20.36 55.66
N GLU A 305 22.96 20.06 56.19
CA GLU A 305 23.83 21.00 56.89
C GLU A 305 24.48 22.05 55.95
N ARG A 306 24.48 21.80 54.63
CA ARG A 306 24.97 22.75 53.61
C ARG A 306 24.06 23.96 53.40
N LEU A 307 22.86 23.97 53.98
CA LEU A 307 21.91 25.09 53.88
C LEU A 307 22.07 26.13 55.00
N LEU A 308 22.87 25.84 56.04
CA LEU A 308 22.98 26.66 57.26
C LEU A 308 24.34 27.38 57.43
N SER A 309 25.19 27.36 56.39
CA SER A 309 26.46 28.12 56.32
C SER A 309 26.38 29.21 55.26
#